data_AF-A0A812QNS0-F1
#
_entry.id   AF-A0A812QNS0-F1
#
_cell.length_a   1.000
_cell.length_b   1.000
_cell.length_c   1.000
_cell.angle_alpha   90.00
_cell.angle_beta   90.00
_cell.angle_gamma   90.00
#
_symmetry.space_group_name_H-M   'P 1'
#
loop_
_entity.id
_entity.type
_entity.pdbx_description
1 polymer ?
#
loop_
_entity_poly.entity_id
_entity_poly.type
_entity_poly.pdbx_seq_one_letter_code
_entity_poly.pdbx_strand_id
1 'polypeptide(L)'
;MTLAMWLIFANNSKVAVAQKAPLEQRHQICATISTAVALFSGFFNILQLTAIDDFDLPGRANNFNLNLSRPVEWILTCPIMQLKLVVLAGARVPSYRRFMMPLVCVSVLLCGTASMFTGDALRYAWYAFGLMLALIMFYHNALQIKENSEGEESLFSGDSDFRKLSILLIVTWFPFPIWFSLSVEGFGLITDGFIIEMGWVVLNIVSKFTYIIWMQRMKMVHQRKIEAARELYGLSPSDEINEEDLKKQAMTNGAQNGTVSADAYGLGAGEEAESELKLVELIAETMVTLGMSAHTDRLLRLMVENGVTNTAVLERLNAERCMELNLPFALIDAAQRRWTAEKMNMGQDKGGTVEKEDPFKKLLEANKERVNVKNLANSLPGMFSGMNTPPVAGMGGMGMMDPGALEEQMMSVMSRVMVPFQDMVMGRLQSMEENMQRQLETTQEAISQRMDFSQVSLLQTVNACQVLLHKLDSSQETVMQKMDTQKSIVDRMVESYSGLVENIDSASDNTKSALLDTVNTSSQAMLKKLDSTQQDLLKQTHESHAVLQGVAQTQTSLAKKVDSGNEFTQRRLVEMETCIGKKVSDVGDSLARSQTMSSEKVLDSLRNDLATLAEQGNAMVDATEKSASVQEL
;
A
#
# COMPACT_ATOMS: atom_id res chain seq x y z
N MET A 1 -12.67 20.39 -5.47
CA MET A 1 -11.55 21.16 -4.86
C MET A 1 -12.03 22.36 -4.06
N THR A 2 -12.69 23.34 -4.69
CA THR A 2 -13.27 24.53 -4.02
C THR A 2 -14.20 24.17 -2.87
N LEU A 3 -15.01 23.12 -3.00
CA LEU A 3 -15.88 22.65 -1.91
C LEU A 3 -15.10 22.12 -0.70
N ALA A 4 -14.03 21.34 -0.90
CA ALA A 4 -13.24 20.79 0.20
C ALA A 4 -12.45 21.89 0.92
N MET A 5 -11.81 22.79 0.17
CA MET A 5 -11.21 23.99 0.76
C MET A 5 -12.26 24.85 1.46
N TRP A 6 -13.41 25.08 0.83
CA TRP A 6 -14.50 25.84 1.43
C TRP A 6 -15.03 25.18 2.71
N LEU A 7 -15.15 23.86 2.78
CA LEU A 7 -15.56 23.17 4.01
C LEU A 7 -14.50 23.28 5.12
N ILE A 8 -13.21 23.28 4.77
CA ILE A 8 -12.10 23.53 5.71
C ILE A 8 -12.16 25.00 6.21
N PHE A 9 -12.36 25.96 5.29
CA PHE A 9 -12.44 27.39 5.59
C PHE A 9 -13.71 27.76 6.37
N ALA A 10 -14.87 27.27 5.96
CA ALA A 10 -16.15 27.53 6.59
C ALA A 10 -16.23 26.94 8.00
N ASN A 11 -15.48 25.86 8.27
CA ASN A 11 -15.37 25.27 9.60
C ASN A 11 -14.11 25.74 10.36
N ASN A 12 -13.37 26.76 9.88
CA ASN A 12 -12.12 27.19 10.51
C ASN A 12 -12.30 27.58 11.99
N SER A 13 -13.43 28.17 12.38
CA SER A 13 -13.75 28.45 13.79
C SER A 13 -13.83 27.17 14.62
N LYS A 14 -14.52 26.13 14.11
CA LYS A 14 -14.62 24.82 14.76
C LYS A 14 -13.27 24.10 14.81
N VAL A 15 -12.46 24.20 13.75
CA VAL A 15 -11.10 23.63 13.72
C VAL A 15 -10.17 24.36 14.68
N ALA A 16 -10.34 25.67 14.84
CA ALA A 16 -9.56 26.44 15.81
C ALA A 16 -9.91 26.10 17.25
N VAL A 17 -11.20 25.88 17.53
CA VAL A 17 -11.66 25.33 18.82
C VAL A 17 -11.12 23.91 19.00
N ALA A 18 -11.19 23.06 17.97
CA ALA A 18 -10.66 21.70 18.00
C ALA A 18 -9.16 21.65 18.32
N GLN A 19 -8.34 22.53 17.73
CA GLN A 19 -6.90 22.57 18.03
C GLN A 19 -6.63 22.97 19.49
N LYS A 20 -7.49 23.80 20.10
CA LYS A 20 -7.36 24.21 21.50
C LYS A 20 -8.01 23.21 22.47
N ALA A 21 -8.73 22.23 21.95
CA ALA A 21 -9.43 21.24 22.76
C ALA A 21 -8.46 20.29 23.49
N PRO A 22 -8.93 19.60 24.55
CA PRO A 22 -8.19 18.52 25.18
C PRO A 22 -7.71 17.48 24.16
N LEU A 23 -6.61 16.80 24.48
CA LEU A 23 -5.97 15.83 23.58
C LEU A 23 -6.94 14.71 23.16
N GLU A 24 -7.78 14.24 24.09
CA GLU A 24 -8.82 13.25 23.81
C GLU A 24 -9.79 13.70 22.70
N GLN A 25 -10.34 14.92 22.82
CA GLN A 25 -11.27 15.46 21.83
C GLN A 25 -10.57 15.66 20.47
N ARG A 26 -9.30 16.08 20.48
CA ARG A 26 -8.47 16.16 19.26
C ARG A 26 -8.31 14.80 18.58
N HIS A 27 -8.03 13.74 19.34
CA HIS A 27 -7.94 12.38 18.81
C HIS A 27 -9.26 11.91 18.21
N GLN A 28 -10.39 12.17 18.87
CA GLN A 28 -11.71 11.83 18.35
C GLN A 28 -12.00 12.53 17.02
N ILE A 29 -11.73 13.84 16.93
CA ILE A 29 -11.91 14.60 15.69
C ILE A 29 -10.99 14.06 14.59
N CYS A 30 -9.71 13.82 14.88
CA CYS A 30 -8.77 13.25 13.92
C CYS A 30 -9.18 11.84 13.47
N ALA A 31 -9.79 11.04 14.33
CA ALA A 31 -10.33 9.72 13.99
C ALA A 31 -11.50 9.81 13.01
N THR A 32 -12.47 10.69 13.27
CA THR A 32 -13.59 10.92 12.35
C THR A 32 -13.11 11.39 10.98
N ILE A 33 -12.15 12.33 10.95
CA ILE A 33 -11.55 12.80 9.69
C ILE A 33 -10.80 11.66 8.98
N SER A 34 -10.17 10.73 9.72
CA SER A 34 -9.52 9.55 9.13
C SER A 34 -10.48 8.65 8.39
N THR A 35 -11.66 8.42 8.95
CA THR A 35 -12.72 7.63 8.30
C THR A 35 -13.16 8.30 7.00
N ALA A 36 -13.33 9.63 7.01
CA ALA A 36 -13.64 10.36 5.79
C ALA A 36 -12.54 10.24 4.72
N VAL A 37 -11.26 10.37 5.11
CA VAL A 37 -10.12 10.17 4.20
C VAL A 37 -10.11 8.74 3.64
N ALA A 38 -10.33 7.72 4.47
CA ALA A 38 -10.40 6.32 4.02
C ALA A 38 -11.53 6.11 3.01
N LEU A 39 -12.72 6.68 3.27
CA LEU A 39 -13.87 6.59 2.36
C LEU A 39 -13.60 7.27 1.01
N PHE A 40 -13.05 8.49 1.02
CA PHE A 40 -12.70 9.18 -0.22
C PHE A 40 -11.61 8.43 -1.00
N SER A 41 -10.54 7.97 -0.34
CA SER A 41 -9.51 7.17 -1.00
C SER A 41 -10.04 5.85 -1.54
N GLY A 42 -10.90 5.15 -0.79
CA GLY A 42 -11.56 3.94 -1.28
C GLY A 42 -12.40 4.20 -2.53
N PHE A 43 -13.20 5.27 -2.53
CA PHE A 43 -13.99 5.68 -3.68
C PHE A 43 -13.14 6.01 -4.91
N PHE A 44 -12.09 6.82 -4.76
CA PHE A 44 -11.21 7.17 -5.90
C PHE A 44 -10.37 5.99 -6.37
N ASN A 45 -9.91 5.09 -5.49
CA ASN A 45 -9.24 3.85 -5.91
C ASN A 45 -10.18 2.96 -6.75
N ILE A 46 -11.49 2.92 -6.44
CA ILE A 46 -12.47 2.22 -7.29
C ILE A 46 -12.56 2.90 -8.66
N LEU A 47 -12.60 4.23 -8.72
CA LEU A 47 -12.60 4.96 -9.99
C LEU A 47 -11.33 4.65 -10.82
N GLN A 48 -10.15 4.65 -10.19
CA GLN A 48 -8.88 4.29 -10.82
C GLN A 48 -8.93 2.90 -11.47
N LEU A 49 -9.57 1.93 -10.82
CA LEU A 49 -9.72 0.57 -11.35
C LEU A 49 -10.68 0.48 -12.54
N THR A 50 -11.62 1.42 -12.67
CA THR A 50 -12.60 1.41 -13.77
C THR A 50 -12.07 2.02 -15.07
N ALA A 51 -10.93 2.72 -15.03
CA ALA A 51 -10.35 3.45 -16.17
C ALA A 51 -11.33 4.45 -16.84
N ILE A 52 -12.41 4.84 -16.15
CA ILE A 52 -13.42 5.78 -16.68
C ILE A 52 -12.84 7.20 -16.78
N ASP A 53 -11.83 7.50 -15.98
CA ASP A 53 -11.20 8.81 -15.83
C ASP A 53 -9.81 8.89 -16.47
N ASP A 54 -9.48 7.90 -17.29
CA ASP A 54 -8.27 7.83 -18.10
C ASP A 54 -8.35 8.85 -19.24
N PHE A 55 -7.38 9.76 -19.30
CA PHE A 55 -7.33 10.85 -20.26
C PHE A 55 -6.06 10.75 -21.11
N ASP A 56 -6.23 10.53 -22.40
CA ASP A 56 -5.14 10.59 -23.36
C ASP A 56 -4.73 12.05 -23.60
N LEU A 57 -3.49 12.38 -23.25
CA LEU A 57 -2.96 13.74 -23.46
C LEU A 57 -2.34 13.86 -24.86
N PRO A 58 -2.97 14.59 -25.81
CA PRO A 58 -2.43 14.74 -27.15
C PRO A 58 -1.11 15.52 -27.11
N GLY A 59 -0.09 15.04 -27.85
CA GLY A 59 1.20 15.70 -27.97
C GLY A 59 2.31 15.19 -27.03
N ARG A 60 2.04 14.19 -26.18
CA ARG A 60 3.10 13.47 -25.45
C ARG A 60 3.62 12.30 -26.27
N ALA A 61 4.94 12.11 -26.32
CA ALA A 61 5.52 10.90 -26.87
C ALA A 61 5.04 9.67 -26.06
N ASN A 62 4.73 8.56 -26.75
CA ASN A 62 4.32 7.26 -26.19
C ASN A 62 2.87 7.12 -25.67
N ASN A 63 1.89 7.88 -26.19
CA ASN A 63 0.46 7.71 -25.84
C ASN A 63 0.23 7.62 -24.32
N PHE A 64 0.71 8.64 -23.60
CA PHE A 64 0.58 8.68 -22.15
C PHE A 64 -0.89 8.87 -21.77
N ASN A 65 -1.45 7.83 -21.14
CA ASN A 65 -2.76 7.87 -20.51
C ASN A 65 -2.61 8.36 -19.06
N LEU A 66 -3.29 9.46 -18.74
CA LEU A 66 -3.34 10.03 -17.42
C LEU A 66 -4.62 9.61 -16.70
N ASN A 67 -4.47 8.83 -15.64
CA ASN A 67 -5.57 8.61 -14.71
C ASN A 67 -5.79 9.85 -13.80
N LEU A 68 -6.89 10.60 -14.03
CA LEU A 68 -7.17 11.90 -13.40
C LEU A 68 -7.62 11.80 -11.94
N SER A 69 -8.18 10.67 -11.52
CA SER A 69 -8.69 10.47 -10.18
C SER A 69 -7.59 10.46 -9.14
N ARG A 70 -6.36 10.05 -9.49
CA ARG A 70 -5.17 10.14 -8.61
C ARG A 70 -4.90 11.56 -8.11
N PRO A 71 -4.61 12.57 -8.97
CA PRO A 71 -4.36 13.93 -8.51
C PRO A 71 -5.59 14.53 -7.80
N VAL A 72 -6.81 14.21 -8.23
CA VAL A 72 -8.03 14.67 -7.56
C VAL A 72 -8.13 14.12 -6.14
N GLU A 73 -7.90 12.82 -5.95
CA GLU A 73 -7.86 12.17 -4.64
C GLU A 73 -6.80 12.79 -3.75
N TRP A 74 -5.57 12.96 -4.25
CA TRP A 74 -4.46 13.52 -3.49
C TRP A 74 -4.76 14.95 -3.04
N ILE A 75 -5.26 15.81 -3.94
CA ILE A 75 -5.62 17.20 -3.62
C ILE A 75 -6.72 17.26 -2.56
N LEU A 76 -7.60 16.27 -2.49
CA LEU A 76 -8.64 16.20 -1.46
C LEU A 76 -8.11 15.64 -0.13
N THR A 77 -7.32 14.57 -0.17
CA THR A 77 -6.98 13.78 1.03
C THR A 77 -5.71 14.25 1.73
N CYS A 78 -4.66 14.60 0.98
CA CYS A 78 -3.37 14.98 1.54
C CYS A 78 -3.42 16.27 2.40
N PRO A 79 -4.11 17.35 1.99
CA PRO A 79 -4.24 18.54 2.83
C PRO A 79 -5.01 18.28 4.12
N ILE A 80 -5.98 17.36 4.08
CA ILE A 80 -6.74 16.92 5.26
C ILE A 80 -5.84 16.15 6.24
N MET A 81 -4.94 15.29 5.74
CA MET A 81 -3.95 14.60 6.58
C MET A 81 -2.96 15.59 7.23
N GLN A 82 -2.51 16.61 6.48
CA GLN A 82 -1.68 17.69 7.03
C GLN A 82 -2.42 18.49 8.10
N LEU A 83 -3.70 18.80 7.87
CA LEU A 83 -4.54 19.49 8.84
C LEU A 83 -4.69 18.68 10.13
N LYS A 84 -4.86 17.36 10.04
CA LYS A 84 -4.92 16.47 11.20
C LYS A 84 -3.67 16.53 12.05
N LEU A 85 -2.47 16.53 11.45
CA LEU A 85 -1.23 16.72 12.21
C LEU A 85 -1.23 18.03 12.97
N VAL A 86 -1.62 19.15 12.32
CA VAL A 86 -1.68 20.45 12.99
C VAL A 86 -2.69 20.45 14.15
N VAL A 87 -3.88 19.90 13.94
CA VAL A 87 -4.93 19.82 14.98
C VAL A 87 -4.43 18.96 16.14
N LEU A 88 -3.83 17.80 15.84
CA LEU A 88 -3.31 16.89 16.85
C LEU A 88 -2.16 17.52 17.65
N ALA A 89 -1.32 18.33 17.04
CA ALA A 89 -0.24 19.05 17.72
C ALA A 89 -0.75 20.06 18.76
N GLY A 90 -2.00 20.53 18.62
CA GLY A 90 -2.67 21.38 19.59
C GLY A 90 -2.16 22.82 19.63
N ALA A 91 -2.40 23.50 20.75
CA ALA A 91 -2.08 24.92 20.93
C ALA A 91 -0.57 25.25 20.91
N ARG A 92 0.30 24.26 21.11
CA ARG A 92 1.76 24.43 21.06
C ARG A 92 2.28 24.77 19.66
N VAL A 93 1.56 24.34 18.62
CA VAL A 93 1.90 24.68 17.24
C VAL A 93 1.17 25.97 16.83
N PRO A 94 1.87 26.96 16.22
CA PRO A 94 1.28 28.24 15.84
C PRO A 94 0.00 28.10 15.01
N SER A 95 -1.01 28.89 15.34
CA SER A 95 -2.34 28.81 14.71
C SER A 95 -2.35 28.98 13.18
N TYR A 96 -1.39 29.72 12.61
CA TYR A 96 -1.30 29.92 11.15
C TYR A 96 -0.95 28.62 10.40
N ARG A 97 -0.35 27.62 11.08
CA ARG A 97 -0.01 26.31 10.51
C ARG A 97 -1.22 25.55 10.01
N ARG A 98 -2.40 25.79 10.62
CA ARG A 98 -3.67 25.17 10.20
C ARG A 98 -4.01 25.49 8.75
N PHE A 99 -3.61 26.66 8.29
CA PHE A 99 -3.84 27.08 6.92
C PHE A 99 -2.62 26.80 6.04
N MET A 100 -1.43 27.15 6.53
CA MET A 100 -0.22 27.06 5.72
C MET A 100 0.13 25.62 5.34
N MET A 101 0.01 24.64 6.26
CA MET A 101 0.37 23.25 5.96
C MET A 101 -0.52 22.62 4.88
N PRO A 102 -1.87 22.70 4.98
CA PRO A 102 -2.74 22.26 3.89
C PRO A 102 -2.50 23.03 2.58
N LEU A 103 -2.27 24.35 2.65
CA LEU A 103 -2.04 25.16 1.45
C LEU A 103 -0.77 24.75 0.71
N VAL A 104 0.36 24.61 1.42
CA VAL A 104 1.62 24.16 0.81
C VAL A 104 1.45 22.77 0.21
N CYS A 105 0.73 21.88 0.88
CA CYS A 105 0.41 20.54 0.35
C CYS A 105 -0.41 20.62 -0.95
N VAL A 106 -1.46 21.43 -1.01
CA VAL A 106 -2.20 21.67 -2.25
C VAL A 106 -1.28 22.22 -3.33
N SER A 107 -0.43 23.20 -3.02
CA SER A 107 0.50 23.79 -3.99
C SER A 107 1.47 22.76 -4.58
N VAL A 108 2.02 21.86 -3.76
CA VAL A 108 2.85 20.73 -4.22
C VAL A 108 2.09 19.88 -5.23
N LEU A 109 0.86 19.51 -4.90
CA LEU A 109 0.05 18.61 -5.72
C LEU A 109 -0.44 19.28 -7.00
N LEU A 110 -0.77 20.58 -6.96
CA LEU A 110 -1.09 21.36 -8.15
C LEU A 110 0.11 21.49 -9.08
N CYS A 111 1.32 21.66 -8.54
CA CYS A 111 2.55 21.67 -9.35
C CYS A 111 2.82 20.29 -9.98
N GLY A 112 2.65 19.21 -9.21
CA GLY A 112 2.75 17.84 -9.74
C GLY A 112 1.71 17.57 -10.84
N THR A 113 0.48 18.02 -10.63
CA THR A 113 -0.60 17.91 -11.63
C THR A 113 -0.27 18.74 -12.88
N ALA A 114 0.16 20.00 -12.72
CA ALA A 114 0.59 20.84 -13.84
C ALA A 114 1.75 20.22 -14.62
N SER A 115 2.69 19.56 -13.94
CA SER A 115 3.76 18.78 -14.57
C SER A 115 3.20 17.62 -15.42
N MET A 116 2.10 16.99 -15.01
CA MET A 116 1.46 15.93 -15.81
C MET A 116 0.83 16.48 -17.10
N PHE A 117 0.22 17.67 -17.03
CA PHE A 117 -0.47 18.31 -18.16
C PHE A 117 0.43 19.11 -19.11
N THR A 118 1.69 19.33 -18.77
CA THR A 118 2.63 20.11 -19.58
C THR A 118 3.63 19.21 -20.32
N GLY A 119 4.01 19.64 -21.52
CA GLY A 119 5.04 19.00 -22.35
C GLY A 119 6.44 19.58 -22.10
N ASP A 120 7.45 18.89 -22.65
CA ASP A 120 8.83 19.34 -22.82
C ASP A 120 9.51 19.88 -21.54
N ALA A 121 10.16 21.04 -21.63
CA ALA A 121 10.91 21.64 -20.52
C ALA A 121 10.02 22.15 -19.38
N LEU A 122 8.80 22.60 -19.69
CA LEU A 122 7.89 23.19 -18.70
C LEU A 122 7.44 22.17 -17.66
N ARG A 123 7.32 20.90 -18.07
CA ARG A 123 7.09 19.76 -17.17
C ARG A 123 8.12 19.70 -16.05
N TYR A 124 9.39 19.72 -16.41
CA TYR A 124 10.49 19.64 -15.44
C TYR A 124 10.57 20.89 -14.56
N ALA A 125 10.20 22.06 -15.07
CA ALA A 125 10.09 23.27 -14.28
C ALA A 125 9.00 23.16 -13.20
N TRP A 126 7.80 22.69 -13.56
CA TRP A 126 6.73 22.44 -12.60
C TRP A 126 7.08 21.36 -11.58
N TYR A 127 7.71 20.27 -12.02
CA TYR A 127 8.19 19.22 -11.13
C TYR A 127 9.24 19.75 -10.14
N ALA A 128 10.26 20.48 -10.61
CA ALA A 128 11.29 21.04 -9.74
C ALA A 128 10.71 22.03 -8.72
N PHE A 129 9.77 22.88 -9.14
CA PHE A 129 9.08 23.80 -8.25
C PHE A 129 8.22 23.06 -7.21
N GLY A 130 7.47 22.04 -7.64
CA GLY A 130 6.71 21.16 -6.73
C GLY A 130 7.60 20.42 -5.74
N LEU A 131 8.76 19.94 -6.17
CA LEU A 131 9.75 19.28 -5.32
C LEU A 131 10.31 20.23 -4.26
N MET A 132 10.63 21.47 -4.62
CA MET A 132 11.06 22.50 -3.66
C MET A 132 9.98 22.78 -2.61
N LEU A 133 8.72 22.90 -3.03
CA LEU A 133 7.59 23.06 -2.10
C LEU A 133 7.41 21.82 -1.21
N ALA A 134 7.66 20.60 -1.71
CA ALA A 134 7.58 19.37 -0.93
C ALA A 134 8.68 19.33 0.15
N LEU A 135 9.90 19.78 -0.17
CA LEU A 135 10.98 19.92 0.80
C LEU A 135 10.64 20.95 1.89
N ILE A 136 10.03 22.09 1.53
CA ILE A 136 9.53 23.08 2.49
C ILE A 136 8.44 22.46 3.38
N MET A 137 7.53 21.67 2.81
CA MET A 137 6.48 20.96 3.55
C MET A 137 7.08 19.95 4.55
N PHE A 138 8.09 19.16 4.15
CA PHE A 138 8.77 18.22 5.05
C PHE A 138 9.55 18.94 6.15
N TYR A 139 10.23 20.04 5.82
CA TYR A 139 10.88 20.90 6.81
C TYR A 139 9.88 21.40 7.86
N HIS A 140 8.69 21.84 7.43
CA HIS A 140 7.67 22.30 8.36
C HIS A 140 7.03 21.19 9.18
N ASN A 141 6.86 19.98 8.64
CA ASN A 141 6.46 18.81 9.43
C ASN A 141 7.51 18.48 10.50
N ALA A 142 8.80 18.56 10.17
CA ALA A 142 9.89 18.38 11.15
C ALA A 142 9.89 19.49 12.21
N LEU A 143 9.62 20.74 11.82
CA LEU A 143 9.55 21.87 12.73
C LEU A 143 8.36 21.76 13.69
N GLN A 144 7.23 21.21 13.26
CA GLN A 144 6.07 20.95 14.13
C GLN A 144 6.39 19.98 15.26
N ILE A 145 7.28 18.99 15.04
CA ILE A 145 7.75 18.09 16.09
C ILE A 145 8.43 18.92 17.19
N LYS A 146 9.40 19.76 16.78
CA LYS A 146 10.13 20.63 17.70
C LYS A 146 9.22 21.63 18.42
N GLU A 147 8.26 22.21 17.72
CA GLU A 147 7.28 23.15 18.28
C GLU A 147 6.35 22.44 19.29
N ASN A 148 5.86 21.23 18.98
CA ASN A 148 4.96 20.47 19.86
C ASN A 148 5.64 19.97 21.14
N SER A 149 6.94 19.69 21.08
CA SER A 149 7.74 19.25 22.22
C SER A 149 8.50 20.39 22.91
N GLU A 150 8.24 21.66 22.58
CA GLU A 150 8.94 22.82 23.14
C GLU A 150 10.48 22.74 23.02
N GLY A 151 10.98 22.08 21.97
CA GLY A 151 12.41 21.88 21.71
C GLY A 151 13.04 20.61 22.27
N GLU A 152 12.31 19.81 23.07
CA GLU A 152 12.83 18.55 23.62
C GLU A 152 13.07 17.45 22.57
N GLU A 153 12.29 17.47 21.49
CA GLU A 153 12.34 16.48 20.42
C GLU A 153 12.74 17.09 19.09
N SER A 154 13.24 16.23 18.20
CA SER A 154 13.62 16.56 16.84
C SER A 154 13.28 15.41 15.89
N LEU A 155 13.62 15.56 14.61
CA LEU A 155 13.47 14.48 13.65
C LEU A 155 14.25 13.20 14.08
N PHE A 156 15.41 13.37 14.72
CA PHE A 156 16.33 12.28 15.05
C PHE A 156 16.33 11.88 16.53
N SER A 157 15.66 12.63 17.41
CA SER A 157 15.61 12.37 18.86
C SER A 157 14.21 12.61 19.43
N GLY A 158 13.82 11.84 20.44
CA GLY A 158 12.50 11.91 21.08
C GLY A 158 11.69 10.62 20.91
N ASP A 159 10.62 10.44 21.67
CA ASP A 159 9.79 9.22 21.63
C ASP A 159 8.27 9.49 21.62
N SER A 160 7.85 10.75 21.51
CA SER A 160 6.43 11.09 21.49
C SER A 160 5.68 10.44 20.34
N ASP A 161 4.42 10.12 20.59
CA ASP A 161 3.55 9.54 19.56
C ASP A 161 3.31 10.55 18.41
N PHE A 162 3.32 11.85 18.70
CA PHE A 162 3.23 12.91 17.70
C PHE A 162 4.44 12.91 16.75
N ARG A 163 5.66 12.79 17.30
CA ARG A 163 6.90 12.63 16.52
C ARG A 163 6.83 11.41 15.61
N LYS A 164 6.47 10.24 16.16
CA LYS A 164 6.36 8.98 15.41
C LYS A 164 5.39 9.11 14.24
N LEU A 165 4.21 9.69 14.46
CA LEU A 165 3.22 9.92 13.41
C LEU A 165 3.70 10.92 12.33
N SER A 166 4.43 11.96 12.73
CA SER A 166 4.97 12.97 11.80
C SER A 166 6.10 12.40 10.94
N ILE A 167 6.99 11.60 11.53
CA ILE A 167 8.05 10.87 10.80
C ILE A 167 7.43 9.85 9.84
N LEU A 168 6.41 9.10 10.29
CA LEU A 168 5.69 8.16 9.45
C LEU A 168 5.13 8.85 8.20
N LEU A 169 4.54 10.04 8.34
CA LEU A 169 4.06 10.83 7.22
C LEU A 169 5.21 11.21 6.26
N ILE A 170 6.30 11.78 6.77
CA ILE A 170 7.45 12.19 5.94
C ILE A 170 8.03 10.99 5.18
N VAL A 171 8.29 9.89 5.88
CA VAL A 171 8.90 8.67 5.30
C VAL A 171 8.00 8.03 4.25
N THR A 172 6.69 8.01 4.47
CA THR A 172 5.76 7.42 3.48
C THR A 172 5.46 8.35 2.31
N TRP A 173 5.64 9.66 2.44
CA TRP A 173 5.39 10.63 1.37
C TRP A 173 6.63 10.94 0.53
N PHE A 174 7.83 10.82 1.11
CA PHE A 174 9.09 11.05 0.40
C PHE A 174 9.27 10.19 -0.88
N PRO A 175 8.81 8.92 -0.94
CA PRO A 175 8.86 8.13 -2.15
C PRO A 175 7.99 8.65 -3.31
N PHE A 176 6.95 9.46 -3.07
CA PHE A 176 6.04 9.91 -4.14
C PHE A 176 6.76 10.77 -5.20
N PRO A 177 7.51 11.83 -4.85
CA PRO A 177 8.33 12.57 -5.82
C PRO A 177 9.35 11.69 -6.55
N ILE A 178 9.98 10.74 -5.84
CA ILE A 178 10.94 9.81 -6.45
C ILE A 178 10.24 8.95 -7.49
N TRP A 179 9.12 8.32 -7.13
CA TRP A 179 8.35 7.47 -8.03
C TRP A 179 7.84 8.25 -9.24
N PHE A 180 7.34 9.48 -9.04
CA PHE A 180 6.98 10.40 -10.12
C PHE A 180 8.16 10.61 -11.08
N SER A 181 9.36 10.89 -10.56
CA SER A 181 10.54 11.12 -11.39
C SER A 181 10.96 9.88 -12.19
N LEU A 182 10.81 8.68 -11.63
CA LEU A 182 11.19 7.43 -12.29
C LEU A 182 10.17 7.00 -13.35
N SER A 183 8.89 7.28 -13.14
CA SER A 183 7.78 6.94 -14.04
C SER A 183 7.83 7.68 -15.39
N VAL A 184 6.96 7.28 -16.32
CA VAL A 184 6.69 8.00 -17.58
C VAL A 184 6.19 9.44 -17.39
N GLU A 185 5.66 9.77 -16.21
CA GLU A 185 5.21 11.12 -15.88
C GLU A 185 6.40 12.08 -15.74
N GLY A 186 7.56 11.58 -15.27
CA GLY A 186 8.81 12.31 -15.09
C GLY A 186 9.85 12.02 -16.19
N PHE A 187 10.90 11.28 -15.88
CA PHE A 187 12.00 10.97 -16.79
C PHE A 187 11.75 9.73 -17.66
N GLY A 188 10.75 8.90 -17.35
CA GLY A 188 10.41 7.70 -18.12
C GLY A 188 11.46 6.60 -18.02
N LEU A 189 12.12 6.46 -16.87
CA LEU A 189 13.06 5.35 -16.62
C LEU A 189 12.32 4.02 -16.47
N ILE A 190 11.09 4.06 -15.95
CA ILE A 190 10.14 2.96 -15.93
C ILE A 190 9.06 3.30 -16.94
N THR A 191 8.86 2.43 -17.94
CA THR A 191 7.88 2.62 -19.02
C THR A 191 6.72 1.64 -18.96
N ASP A 192 6.80 0.61 -18.12
CA ASP A 192 5.74 -0.38 -17.95
C ASP A 192 4.58 0.23 -17.15
N GLY A 193 3.44 0.44 -17.82
CA GLY A 193 2.25 1.02 -17.22
C GLY A 193 1.73 0.23 -16.02
N PHE A 194 1.79 -1.11 -16.07
CA PHE A 194 1.33 -1.94 -14.96
C PHE A 194 2.20 -1.74 -13.70
N ILE A 195 3.52 -1.67 -13.87
CA ILE A 195 4.45 -1.42 -12.76
C ILE A 195 4.19 -0.04 -12.16
N ILE A 196 3.99 0.98 -13.01
CA ILE A 196 3.74 2.36 -12.57
C ILE A 196 2.46 2.44 -11.74
N GLU A 197 1.35 1.89 -12.24
CA GLU A 197 0.07 1.88 -11.52
C GLU A 197 0.16 1.09 -10.21
N MET A 198 0.78 -0.08 -10.22
CA MET A 198 1.00 -0.85 -8.99
C MET A 198 1.84 -0.09 -7.96
N GLY A 199 2.85 0.65 -8.39
CA GLY A 199 3.64 1.50 -7.50
C GLY A 199 2.81 2.61 -6.85
N TRP A 200 1.93 3.26 -7.61
CA TRP A 200 1.03 4.27 -7.07
C TRP A 200 0.04 3.69 -6.06
N VAL A 201 -0.53 2.53 -6.35
CA VAL A 201 -1.43 1.80 -5.44
C VAL A 201 -0.71 1.45 -4.13
N VAL A 202 0.49 0.87 -4.20
CA VAL A 202 1.28 0.50 -3.02
C VAL A 202 1.61 1.74 -2.18
N LEU A 203 2.08 2.82 -2.81
CA LEU A 203 2.39 4.07 -2.11
C LEU A 203 1.16 4.68 -1.43
N ASN A 204 0.00 4.67 -2.10
CA ASN A 204 -1.26 5.15 -1.53
C ASN A 204 -1.71 4.31 -0.33
N ILE A 205 -1.67 2.97 -0.44
CA ILE A 205 -2.04 2.09 0.66
C ILE A 205 -1.10 2.29 1.84
N VAL A 206 0.21 2.21 1.62
CA VAL A 206 1.21 2.33 2.68
C VAL A 206 1.11 3.70 3.38
N SER A 207 1.01 4.80 2.63
CA SER A 207 0.96 6.14 3.23
C SER A 207 -0.33 6.42 3.98
N LYS A 208 -1.50 6.05 3.44
CA LYS A 208 -2.79 6.38 4.05
C LYS A 208 -3.20 5.36 5.11
N PHE A 209 -3.15 4.06 4.82
CA PHE A 209 -3.59 3.05 5.78
C PHE A 209 -2.68 3.00 6.99
N THR A 210 -1.35 3.03 6.83
CA THR A 210 -0.43 3.01 7.97
C THR A 210 -0.64 4.25 8.85
N TYR A 211 -0.83 5.43 8.24
CA TYR A 211 -1.12 6.66 8.98
C TYR A 211 -2.44 6.57 9.75
N ILE A 212 -3.51 6.04 9.13
CA ILE A 212 -4.81 5.88 9.77
C ILE A 212 -4.74 4.87 10.92
N ILE A 213 -4.15 3.70 10.69
CA ILE A 213 -3.97 2.64 11.69
C ILE A 213 -3.16 3.18 12.87
N TRP A 214 -2.05 3.87 12.61
CA TRP A 214 -1.23 4.46 13.66
C TRP A 214 -1.99 5.49 14.49
N MET A 215 -2.74 6.38 13.83
CA MET A 215 -3.58 7.36 14.50
C MET A 215 -4.64 6.67 15.39
N GLN A 216 -5.32 5.62 14.90
CA GLN A 216 -6.32 4.90 15.68
C GLN A 216 -5.68 4.19 16.87
N ARG A 217 -4.49 3.62 16.69
CA ARG A 217 -3.70 3.04 17.78
C ARG A 217 -3.37 4.07 18.84
N MET A 218 -2.87 5.25 18.45
CA MET A 218 -2.58 6.35 19.39
C MET A 218 -3.84 6.75 20.19
N LYS A 219 -4.98 6.89 19.51
CA LYS A 219 -6.26 7.19 20.17
C LYS A 219 -6.62 6.12 21.19
N MET A 220 -6.61 4.84 20.81
CA MET A 220 -6.96 3.73 21.70
C MET A 220 -6.02 3.66 22.91
N VAL A 221 -4.71 3.84 22.69
CA VAL A 221 -3.72 3.85 23.78
C VAL A 221 -4.00 5.01 24.73
N HIS A 222 -4.24 6.21 24.23
CA HIS A 222 -4.54 7.37 25.06
C HIS A 222 -5.85 7.19 25.86
N GLN A 223 -6.91 6.68 25.23
CA GLN A 223 -8.18 6.40 25.92
C GLN A 223 -8.00 5.38 27.05
N ARG A 224 -7.27 4.28 26.80
CA ARG A 224 -6.97 3.30 27.85
C ARG A 224 -6.18 3.88 29.02
N LYS A 225 -5.24 4.80 28.76
CA LYS A 225 -4.50 5.50 29.83
C LYS A 225 -5.43 6.35 30.68
N ILE A 226 -6.35 7.08 30.06
CA ILE A 226 -7.32 7.91 30.79
C ILE A 226 -8.30 7.05 31.59
N GLU A 227 -8.83 5.98 31.01
CA GLU A 227 -9.72 5.03 31.70
C GLU A 227 -9.01 4.38 32.89
N ALA A 228 -7.78 3.90 32.69
CA ALA A 228 -6.95 3.36 33.76
C ALA A 228 -6.68 4.37 34.87
N ALA A 229 -6.41 5.63 34.52
CA ALA A 229 -6.24 6.70 35.51
C ALA A 229 -7.55 6.97 36.26
N ARG A 230 -8.70 7.03 35.57
CA ARG A 230 -10.03 7.19 36.20
C ARG A 230 -10.26 6.14 37.26
N GLU A 231 -10.07 4.87 36.90
CA GLU A 231 -10.26 3.75 37.81
C GLU A 231 -9.29 3.81 39.00
N LEU A 232 -8.02 4.15 38.75
CA LEU A 232 -6.99 4.23 39.79
C LEU A 232 -7.29 5.29 40.85
N TYR A 233 -7.92 6.39 40.45
CA TYR A 233 -8.28 7.50 41.33
C TYR A 233 -9.74 7.46 41.79
N GLY A 234 -10.52 6.44 41.41
CA GLY A 234 -11.93 6.32 41.75
C GLY A 234 -12.78 7.47 41.18
N LEU A 235 -12.36 8.06 40.06
CA LEU A 235 -13.06 9.19 39.43
C LEU A 235 -14.24 8.69 38.59
N SER A 236 -15.31 9.49 38.52
CA SER A 236 -16.45 9.18 37.67
C SER A 236 -16.08 9.33 36.19
N PRO A 237 -16.66 8.54 35.26
CA PRO A 237 -16.47 8.72 33.81
C PRO A 237 -16.85 10.11 33.31
N SER A 238 -17.73 10.81 34.03
CA SER A 238 -18.16 12.18 33.73
C SER A 238 -17.14 13.25 34.11
N ASP A 239 -16.16 12.92 34.95
CA ASP A 239 -15.23 13.91 35.47
C ASP A 239 -14.21 14.28 34.39
N GLU A 240 -14.10 15.57 34.12
CA GLU A 240 -13.05 16.12 33.25
C GLU A 240 -11.72 15.95 33.96
N ILE A 241 -10.87 15.11 33.38
CA ILE A 241 -9.54 14.89 33.93
C ILE A 241 -8.54 15.76 33.19
N ASN A 242 -7.95 16.67 33.95
CA ASN A 242 -6.75 17.36 33.53
C ASN A 242 -5.52 16.46 33.82
N GLU A 243 -4.74 16.18 32.79
CA GLU A 243 -3.51 15.38 32.89
C GLU A 243 -2.51 16.00 33.87
N GLU A 244 -2.48 17.33 33.98
CA GLU A 244 -1.64 18.02 34.96
C GLU A 244 -2.10 17.77 36.40
N ASP A 245 -3.40 17.69 36.64
CA ASP A 245 -3.95 17.42 37.98
C ASP A 245 -3.69 15.97 38.39
N LEU A 246 -3.81 15.01 37.46
CA LEU A 246 -3.38 13.62 37.69
C LEU A 246 -1.90 13.56 38.04
N LYS A 247 -1.04 14.26 37.29
CA LYS A 247 0.40 14.27 37.52
C LYS A 247 0.73 14.90 38.87
N LYS A 248 0.03 15.98 39.25
CA LYS A 248 0.16 16.63 40.55
C LYS A 248 -0.30 15.72 41.68
N GLN A 249 -1.42 15.02 41.53
CA GLN A 249 -1.88 14.02 42.50
C GLN A 249 -0.90 12.86 42.63
N ALA A 250 -0.33 12.36 41.53
CA ALA A 250 0.71 11.33 41.56
C ALA A 250 1.96 11.79 42.33
N MET A 251 2.43 13.02 42.08
CA MET A 251 3.54 13.62 42.83
C MET A 251 3.21 13.80 44.31
N THR A 252 1.98 14.20 44.63
CA THR A 252 1.54 14.43 46.01
C THR A 252 1.41 13.12 46.79
N ASN A 253 1.00 12.04 46.11
CA ASN A 253 0.82 10.72 46.71
C ASN A 253 2.11 9.89 46.83
N GLY A 254 3.28 10.48 46.57
CA GLY A 254 4.55 9.93 47.06
C GLY A 254 5.52 9.35 46.03
N ALA A 255 5.36 9.63 44.73
CA ALA A 255 6.38 9.26 43.74
C ALA A 255 7.58 10.24 43.79
N GLN A 256 8.46 10.10 44.77
CA GLN A 256 9.87 10.43 44.49
C GLN A 256 10.34 9.39 43.46
N ASN A 257 11.06 9.82 42.40
CA ASN A 257 11.59 8.99 41.31
C ASN A 257 12.60 7.89 41.75
N GLY A 258 12.48 7.37 42.97
CA GLY A 258 13.24 6.23 43.45
C GLY A 258 12.76 4.95 42.80
N THR A 259 13.71 4.05 42.55
CA THR A 259 13.45 2.65 42.22
C THR A 259 12.41 2.06 43.17
N VAL A 260 11.33 1.53 42.61
CA VAL A 260 10.27 0.83 43.34
C VAL A 260 10.88 -0.43 43.97
N SER A 261 10.99 -0.46 45.30
CA SER A 261 11.52 -1.62 46.04
C SER A 261 10.38 -2.43 46.65
N ALA A 262 10.43 -3.76 46.53
CA ALA A 262 9.45 -4.65 47.15
C ALA A 262 9.38 -4.46 48.68
N ASP A 263 10.51 -4.18 49.33
CA ASP A 263 10.59 -3.95 50.77
C ASP A 263 9.71 -2.79 51.24
N ALA A 264 9.53 -1.77 50.39
CA ALA A 264 8.69 -0.61 50.69
C ALA A 264 7.21 -0.96 50.88
N TYR A 265 6.78 -2.10 50.32
CA TYR A 265 5.43 -2.62 50.43
C TYR A 265 5.33 -3.82 51.39
N GLY A 266 6.43 -4.14 52.10
CA GLY A 266 6.50 -5.31 52.98
C GLY A 266 6.54 -6.65 52.22
N LEU A 267 6.86 -6.61 50.92
CA LEU A 267 7.05 -7.74 50.01
C LEU A 267 8.54 -8.11 49.96
N GLY A 268 8.87 -9.30 49.44
CA GLY A 268 10.24 -9.77 49.23
C GLY A 268 10.83 -10.59 50.37
N ALA A 269 9.99 -11.07 51.31
CA ALA A 269 10.44 -11.90 52.43
C ALA A 269 9.73 -13.26 52.48
N GLY A 270 10.49 -14.34 52.68
CA GLY A 270 9.96 -15.71 52.83
C GLY A 270 9.99 -16.52 51.53
N GLU A 271 9.27 -17.65 51.51
CA GLU A 271 9.27 -18.59 50.38
C GLU A 271 8.65 -18.01 49.10
N GLU A 272 7.80 -16.99 49.21
CA GLU A 272 7.14 -16.33 48.07
C GLU A 272 7.93 -15.13 47.52
N ALA A 273 9.07 -14.77 48.13
CA ALA A 273 9.81 -13.54 47.84
C ALA A 273 10.11 -13.33 46.34
N GLU A 274 10.46 -14.39 45.61
CA GLU A 274 10.72 -14.32 44.17
C GLU A 274 9.48 -13.90 43.38
N SER A 275 8.32 -14.47 43.70
CA SER A 275 7.05 -14.15 43.03
C SER A 275 6.53 -12.75 43.39
N GLU A 276 6.80 -12.27 44.61
CA GLU A 276 6.44 -10.92 45.05
C GLU A 276 7.35 -9.86 44.39
N LEU A 277 8.66 -10.11 44.33
CA LEU A 277 9.61 -9.28 43.57
C LEU A 277 9.21 -9.19 42.09
N LYS A 278 8.82 -10.33 41.52
CA LYS A 278 8.37 -10.39 40.13
C LYS A 278 7.08 -9.62 39.89
N LEU A 279 6.14 -9.62 40.84
CA LEU A 279 4.92 -8.80 40.77
C LEU A 279 5.27 -7.31 40.69
N VAL A 280 6.16 -6.85 41.57
CA VAL A 280 6.58 -5.44 41.62
C VAL A 280 7.26 -5.02 40.32
N GLU A 281 8.19 -5.83 39.82
CA GLU A 281 8.85 -5.62 38.52
C GLU A 281 7.83 -5.55 37.39
N LEU A 282 6.96 -6.56 37.28
CA LEU A 282 5.93 -6.65 36.25
C LEU A 282 5.01 -5.43 36.23
N ILE A 283 4.55 -4.98 37.40
CA ILE A 283 3.68 -3.80 37.53
C ILE A 283 4.44 -2.54 37.15
N ALA A 284 5.67 -2.36 37.64
CA ALA A 284 6.49 -1.20 37.29
C ALA A 284 6.73 -1.11 35.78
N GLU A 285 7.09 -2.21 35.14
CA GLU A 285 7.30 -2.23 33.71
C GLU A 285 6.00 -2.02 32.91
N THR A 286 4.88 -2.57 33.37
CA THR A 286 3.55 -2.35 32.77
C THR A 286 3.20 -0.87 32.82
N MET A 287 3.39 -0.23 33.97
CA MET A 287 3.14 1.19 34.16
C MET A 287 4.06 2.06 33.30
N VAL A 288 5.35 1.71 33.18
CA VAL A 288 6.29 2.37 32.24
C VAL A 288 5.81 2.23 30.80
N THR A 289 5.36 1.03 30.39
CA THR A 289 4.90 0.75 29.02
C THR A 289 3.63 1.52 28.69
N LEU A 290 2.74 1.69 29.67
CA LEU A 290 1.57 2.53 29.56
C LEU A 290 1.89 4.03 29.70
N GLY A 291 3.13 4.43 29.95
CA GLY A 291 3.51 5.82 30.22
C GLY A 291 2.85 6.39 31.48
N MET A 292 2.53 5.52 32.44
CA MET A 292 1.92 5.82 33.73
C MET A 292 2.89 5.52 34.88
N SER A 293 4.20 5.58 34.65
CA SER A 293 5.23 5.22 35.64
C SER A 293 5.10 6.01 36.95
N ALA A 294 4.64 7.28 36.90
CA ALA A 294 4.39 8.11 38.07
C ALA A 294 3.28 7.56 38.99
N HIS A 295 2.44 6.65 38.50
CA HIS A 295 1.31 6.06 39.23
C HIS A 295 1.61 4.65 39.75
N THR A 296 2.83 4.14 39.54
CA THR A 296 3.23 2.78 39.93
C THR A 296 3.07 2.53 41.43
N ASP A 297 3.55 3.47 42.26
CA ASP A 297 3.49 3.34 43.72
C ASP A 297 2.05 3.23 44.22
N ARG A 298 1.15 4.06 43.68
CA ARG A 298 -0.28 4.04 44.05
C ARG A 298 -0.94 2.72 43.70
N LEU A 299 -0.68 2.20 42.49
CA LEU A 299 -1.24 0.92 42.07
C LEU A 299 -0.72 -0.23 42.95
N LEU A 300 0.58 -0.27 43.23
CA LEU A 300 1.17 -1.30 44.10
C LEU A 300 0.61 -1.26 45.52
N ARG A 301 0.45 -0.07 46.11
CA ARG A 301 -0.21 0.07 47.42
C ARG A 301 -1.63 -0.47 47.39
N LEU A 302 -2.43 -0.09 46.40
CA LEU A 302 -3.81 -0.57 46.26
C LEU A 302 -3.86 -2.10 46.10
N MET A 303 -2.95 -2.68 45.34
CA MET A 303 -2.85 -4.13 45.17
C MET A 303 -2.50 -4.83 46.49
N VAL A 304 -1.48 -4.35 47.21
CA VAL A 304 -1.03 -4.94 48.48
C VAL A 304 -2.08 -4.76 49.58
N GLU A 305 -2.72 -3.60 49.67
CA GLU A 305 -3.83 -3.33 50.61
C GLU A 305 -5.01 -4.30 50.39
N ASN A 306 -5.22 -4.73 49.14
CA ASN A 306 -6.26 -5.70 48.77
C ASN A 306 -5.77 -7.17 48.77
N GLY A 307 -4.57 -7.44 49.28
CA GLY A 307 -4.02 -8.80 49.41
C GLY A 307 -3.45 -9.40 48.11
N VAL A 308 -3.24 -8.59 47.08
CA VAL A 308 -2.58 -8.99 45.83
C VAL A 308 -1.08 -8.81 45.97
N THR A 309 -0.40 -9.81 46.54
CA THR A 309 1.03 -9.73 46.90
C THR A 309 1.95 -10.49 45.94
N ASN A 310 1.44 -11.44 45.16
CA ASN A 310 2.24 -12.27 44.25
C ASN A 310 1.58 -12.42 42.86
N THR A 311 2.35 -12.90 41.87
CA THR A 311 1.90 -13.07 40.48
C THR A 311 0.81 -14.13 40.30
N ALA A 312 0.73 -15.14 41.19
CA ALA A 312 -0.32 -16.15 41.15
C ALA A 312 -1.69 -15.58 41.54
N VAL A 313 -1.73 -14.64 42.50
CA VAL A 313 -2.96 -13.92 42.86
C VAL A 313 -3.35 -12.98 41.72
N LEU A 314 -2.39 -12.27 41.13
CA LEU A 314 -2.63 -11.40 39.97
C LEU A 314 -3.29 -12.15 38.82
N GLU A 315 -2.80 -13.34 38.45
CA GLU A 315 -3.29 -14.15 37.31
C GLU A 315 -4.76 -14.59 37.46
N ARG A 316 -5.28 -14.67 38.69
CA ARG A 316 -6.65 -15.12 38.98
C ARG A 316 -7.66 -13.97 39.11
N LEU A 317 -7.21 -12.71 39.11
CA LEU A 317 -8.12 -11.57 39.15
C LEU A 317 -8.96 -11.52 37.87
N ASN A 318 -10.26 -11.34 38.02
CA ASN A 318 -11.19 -11.09 36.92
C ASN A 318 -11.86 -9.71 37.12
N ALA A 319 -12.65 -9.27 36.12
CA ALA A 319 -13.28 -7.96 36.16
C ALA A 319 -14.17 -7.75 37.40
N GLU A 320 -14.94 -8.77 37.78
CA GLU A 320 -15.83 -8.75 38.95
C GLU A 320 -15.03 -8.62 40.25
N ARG A 321 -13.96 -9.41 40.40
CA ARG A 321 -13.11 -9.38 41.59
C ARG A 321 -12.32 -8.08 41.71
N CYS A 322 -11.85 -7.53 40.60
CA CYS A 322 -11.26 -6.20 40.60
C CYS A 322 -12.26 -5.14 41.05
N MET A 323 -13.52 -5.24 40.62
CA MET A 323 -14.59 -4.34 41.07
C MET A 323 -14.83 -4.46 42.59
N GLU A 324 -14.90 -5.68 43.13
CA GLU A 324 -15.05 -5.92 44.57
C GLU A 324 -13.88 -5.36 45.40
N LEU A 325 -12.65 -5.45 44.86
CA LEU A 325 -11.44 -4.96 45.50
C LEU A 325 -11.14 -3.47 45.20
N ASN A 326 -12.01 -2.80 44.45
CA ASN A 326 -11.78 -1.44 43.94
C ASN A 326 -10.41 -1.29 43.22
N LEU A 327 -10.02 -2.31 42.47
CA LEU A 327 -8.80 -2.32 41.66
C LEU A 327 -9.11 -1.92 40.20
N PRO A 328 -8.24 -1.14 39.55
CA PRO A 328 -8.41 -0.73 38.16
C PRO A 328 -8.21 -1.91 37.21
N PHE A 329 -9.31 -2.55 36.79
CA PHE A 329 -9.26 -3.77 35.98
C PHE A 329 -8.48 -3.58 34.68
N ALA A 330 -8.52 -2.40 34.05
CA ALA A 330 -7.76 -2.16 32.83
C ALA A 330 -6.23 -2.28 33.04
N LEU A 331 -5.72 -1.85 34.20
CA LEU A 331 -4.30 -1.98 34.57
C LEU A 331 -3.96 -3.41 34.96
N ILE A 332 -4.88 -4.08 35.65
CA ILE A 332 -4.73 -5.50 36.02
C ILE A 332 -4.70 -6.39 34.78
N ASP A 333 -5.63 -6.22 33.83
CA ASP A 333 -5.65 -6.96 32.55
C ASP A 333 -4.36 -6.70 31.74
N ALA A 334 -3.86 -5.46 31.72
CA ALA A 334 -2.58 -5.15 31.07
C ALA A 334 -1.39 -5.87 31.71
N ALA A 335 -1.32 -5.91 33.05
CA ALA A 335 -0.28 -6.61 33.78
C ALA A 335 -0.39 -8.14 33.59
N GLN A 336 -1.61 -8.68 33.61
CA GLN A 336 -1.87 -10.10 33.33
C GLN A 336 -1.42 -10.51 31.94
N ARG A 337 -1.77 -9.74 30.89
CA ARG A 337 -1.33 -10.03 29.52
C ARG A 337 0.18 -10.01 29.38
N ARG A 338 0.85 -9.06 30.06
CA ARG A 338 2.32 -8.99 30.09
C ARG A 338 2.90 -10.23 30.78
N TRP A 339 2.35 -10.62 31.92
CA TRP A 339 2.75 -11.81 32.66
C TRP A 339 2.62 -13.07 31.81
N THR A 340 1.49 -13.24 31.11
CA THR A 340 1.27 -14.37 30.22
C THR A 340 2.29 -14.42 29.08
N ALA A 341 2.63 -13.27 28.47
CA ALA A 341 3.69 -13.19 27.46
C ALA A 341 5.07 -13.55 28.01
N GLU A 342 5.37 -13.15 29.25
CA GLU A 342 6.64 -13.47 29.91
C GLU A 342 6.74 -14.95 30.28
N LYS A 343 5.66 -15.56 30.79
CA LYS A 343 5.58 -17.03 31.02
C LYS A 343 5.83 -17.83 29.75
N MET A 344 5.29 -17.38 28.62
CA MET A 344 5.57 -17.99 27.31
C MET A 344 7.06 -17.92 26.96
N ASN A 345 7.72 -16.78 27.21
CA ASN A 345 9.15 -16.61 26.96
C ASN A 345 10.03 -17.43 27.91
N MET A 346 9.59 -17.65 29.15
CA MET A 346 10.29 -18.47 30.14
C MET A 346 10.11 -19.99 29.93
N GLY A 347 9.28 -20.42 28.97
CA GLY A 347 8.99 -21.83 28.71
C GLY A 347 8.27 -22.55 29.87
N GLN A 348 7.66 -21.78 30.79
CA GLN A 348 6.98 -22.31 31.97
C GLN A 348 5.54 -22.75 31.69
N ASP A 349 4.97 -22.41 30.53
CA ASP A 349 3.60 -22.77 30.20
C ASP A 349 3.53 -24.19 29.60
N LYS A 350 3.61 -25.20 30.48
CA LYS A 350 3.32 -26.59 30.15
C LYS A 350 1.89 -26.97 30.57
N GLY A 351 0.88 -26.22 30.09
CA GLY A 351 -0.54 -26.66 30.01
C GLY A 351 -1.06 -27.53 31.17
N GLY A 352 -0.87 -27.07 32.42
CA GLY A 352 -1.25 -27.80 33.61
C GLY A 352 -2.76 -27.72 33.91
N THR A 353 -3.33 -28.82 34.37
CA THR A 353 -4.74 -29.01 34.70
C THR A 353 -5.12 -28.19 35.94
N VAL A 354 -6.16 -27.36 35.85
CA VAL A 354 -6.64 -26.49 36.93
C VAL A 354 -7.34 -27.34 38.01
N GLU A 355 -6.85 -27.30 39.26
CA GLU A 355 -7.48 -27.93 40.43
C GLU A 355 -8.82 -27.26 40.80
N LYS A 356 -9.73 -28.06 41.38
CA LYS A 356 -11.18 -27.79 41.49
C LYS A 356 -11.64 -27.13 42.80
N GLU A 357 -10.81 -27.11 43.83
CA GLU A 357 -11.05 -26.23 44.99
C GLU A 357 -10.47 -24.86 44.68
N ASP A 358 -10.91 -23.81 45.38
CA ASP A 358 -10.42 -22.45 45.16
C ASP A 358 -9.29 -22.11 46.17
N PRO A 359 -8.04 -22.59 45.97
CA PRO A 359 -6.90 -22.29 46.84
C PRO A 359 -6.60 -20.80 46.91
N PHE A 360 -7.20 -20.00 46.03
CA PHE A 360 -7.15 -18.55 46.07
C PHE A 360 -7.72 -17.98 47.37
N LYS A 361 -8.85 -18.49 47.85
CA LYS A 361 -9.47 -18.00 49.08
C LYS A 361 -8.56 -18.22 50.28
N LYS A 362 -7.91 -19.39 50.35
CA LYS A 362 -6.90 -19.71 51.38
C LYS A 362 -5.67 -18.81 51.30
N LEU A 363 -5.15 -18.57 50.10
CA LEU A 363 -3.99 -17.69 49.88
C LEU A 363 -4.30 -16.25 50.28
N LEU A 364 -5.49 -15.76 49.95
CA LEU A 364 -5.91 -14.39 50.24
C LEU A 364 -6.18 -14.18 51.74
N GLU A 365 -6.78 -15.17 52.41
CA GLU A 365 -6.91 -15.19 53.88
C GLU A 365 -5.54 -15.22 54.56
N ALA A 366 -4.62 -16.09 54.12
CA ALA A 366 -3.26 -16.16 54.66
C ALA A 366 -2.47 -14.86 54.47
N ASN A 367 -2.59 -14.21 53.31
CA ASN A 367 -1.95 -12.92 53.05
C ASN A 367 -2.56 -11.80 53.91
N LYS A 368 -3.89 -11.77 54.06
CA LYS A 368 -4.58 -10.80 54.90
C LYS A 368 -4.18 -10.95 56.37
N GLU A 369 -3.98 -12.17 56.85
CA GLU A 369 -3.45 -12.44 58.18
C GLU A 369 -2.01 -11.93 58.35
N ARG A 370 -1.11 -12.17 57.37
CA ARG A 370 0.27 -11.66 57.41
C ARG A 370 0.33 -10.13 57.47
N VAL A 371 -0.49 -9.43 56.68
CA VAL A 371 -0.57 -7.95 56.68
C VAL A 371 -1.08 -7.43 58.02
N ASN A 372 -2.13 -8.06 58.58
CA ASN A 372 -2.64 -7.68 59.90
C ASN A 372 -1.61 -7.89 61.02
N VAL A 373 -0.85 -8.99 61.00
CA VAL A 373 0.18 -9.27 62.01
C VAL A 373 1.32 -8.24 61.96
N LYS A 374 1.77 -7.83 60.76
CA LYS A 374 2.80 -6.78 60.61
C LYS A 374 2.29 -5.40 61.04
N ASN A 375 1.04 -5.04 60.73
CA ASN A 375 0.43 -3.78 61.19
C ASN A 375 0.21 -3.74 62.71
N LEU A 376 -0.07 -4.89 63.34
CA LEU A 376 -0.17 -5.00 64.80
C LEU A 376 1.20 -4.86 65.48
N ALA A 377 2.27 -5.39 64.87
CA ALA A 377 3.63 -5.27 65.38
C ALA A 377 4.17 -3.83 65.31
N ASN A 378 3.76 -3.05 64.29
CA ASN A 378 4.20 -1.65 64.13
C ASN A 378 3.34 -0.61 64.86
N SER A 379 2.13 -0.97 65.34
CA SER A 379 1.24 -0.06 66.08
C SER A 379 1.40 -0.12 67.61
N LEU A 380 2.32 -0.94 68.12
CA LEU A 380 2.60 -1.10 69.55
C LEU A 380 4.02 -0.68 70.04
N PRO A 381 4.64 0.42 69.58
CA PRO A 381 5.80 0.98 70.30
C PRO A 381 5.31 1.91 71.41
N GLY A 382 5.22 1.41 72.65
CA GLY A 382 5.43 2.28 73.83
C GLY A 382 4.47 2.27 75.03
N MET A 383 3.51 1.34 75.17
CA MET A 383 2.56 1.40 76.31
C MET A 383 2.91 0.58 77.58
N PHE A 384 4.10 -0.03 77.68
CA PHE A 384 4.47 -0.82 78.87
C PHE A 384 5.80 -0.42 79.51
N SER A 385 6.00 0.88 79.76
CA SER A 385 7.08 1.34 80.64
C SER A 385 6.56 2.43 81.58
N GLY A 386 6.25 2.05 82.82
CA GLY A 386 6.04 2.99 83.93
C GLY A 386 4.70 2.85 84.65
N MET A 387 4.48 1.73 85.34
CA MET A 387 3.50 1.70 86.43
C MET A 387 4.21 1.19 87.69
N ASN A 388 4.58 2.16 88.54
CA ASN A 388 5.08 1.93 89.89
C ASN A 388 3.98 1.25 90.72
N THR A 389 4.27 0.04 91.18
CA THR A 389 3.50 -0.67 92.19
C THR A 389 3.64 0.03 93.55
N PRO A 390 2.55 0.31 94.29
CA PRO A 390 2.64 0.76 95.67
C PRO A 390 2.96 -0.42 96.61
N PRO A 391 3.56 -0.16 97.77
CA PRO A 391 3.98 -1.23 98.69
C PRO A 391 2.78 -1.83 99.41
N VAL A 392 2.62 -3.14 99.29
CA VAL A 392 1.67 -3.94 100.06
C VAL A 392 2.23 -4.10 101.47
N ALA A 393 1.67 -3.33 102.41
CA ALA A 393 1.86 -3.52 103.83
C ALA A 393 0.66 -4.28 104.41
N GLY A 394 0.95 -5.46 104.96
CA GLY A 394 0.30 -6.11 106.09
C GLY A 394 -1.22 -6.19 106.13
N MET A 395 -1.76 -7.41 106.04
CA MET A 395 -2.90 -7.80 106.90
C MET A 395 -3.02 -9.32 106.97
N GLY A 396 -2.49 -9.88 108.06
CA GLY A 396 -2.95 -11.15 108.59
C GLY A 396 -4.28 -10.91 109.30
N GLY A 397 -5.32 -11.63 108.89
CA GLY A 397 -6.67 -11.47 109.43
C GLY A 397 -7.70 -12.17 108.56
N MET A 398 -7.55 -13.47 108.34
CA MET A 398 -8.60 -14.30 107.77
C MET A 398 -9.76 -14.41 108.77
N GLY A 399 -10.77 -13.56 108.60
CA GLY A 399 -12.12 -13.77 109.09
C GLY A 399 -12.99 -14.18 107.91
N MET A 400 -13.72 -15.29 108.05
CA MET A 400 -14.62 -15.85 107.03
C MET A 400 -15.51 -14.76 106.40
N MET A 401 -15.26 -14.46 105.12
CA MET A 401 -16.23 -13.72 104.30
C MET A 401 -17.24 -14.71 103.73
N ASP A 402 -18.50 -14.36 103.94
CA ASP A 402 -19.68 -15.03 103.41
C ASP A 402 -19.63 -15.08 101.87
N PRO A 403 -19.67 -16.27 101.23
CA PRO A 403 -19.60 -16.43 99.79
C PRO A 403 -20.63 -15.63 99.01
N GLY A 404 -21.80 -15.33 99.60
CA GLY A 404 -22.87 -14.57 98.95
C GLY A 404 -22.51 -13.11 98.66
N ALA A 405 -21.70 -12.48 99.51
CA ALA A 405 -21.31 -11.07 99.34
C ALA A 405 -20.28 -10.86 98.23
N LEU A 406 -19.43 -11.87 97.97
CA LEU A 406 -18.45 -11.83 96.88
C LEU A 406 -19.14 -11.96 95.51
N GLU A 407 -20.18 -12.79 95.42
CA GLU A 407 -20.93 -13.00 94.18
C GLU A 407 -21.77 -11.76 93.80
N GLU A 408 -22.39 -11.09 94.78
CA GLU A 408 -23.08 -9.81 94.56
C GLU A 408 -22.13 -8.69 94.13
N GLN A 409 -20.94 -8.61 94.73
CA GLN A 409 -19.95 -7.62 94.33
C GLN A 409 -19.40 -7.88 92.92
N MET A 410 -19.22 -9.15 92.56
CA MET A 410 -18.76 -9.53 91.22
C MET A 410 -19.84 -9.27 90.15
N MET A 411 -21.11 -9.57 90.42
CA MET A 411 -22.22 -9.24 89.52
C MET A 411 -22.43 -7.73 89.38
N SER A 412 -22.26 -6.95 90.45
CA SER A 412 -22.34 -5.50 90.41
C SER A 412 -21.26 -4.88 89.52
N VAL A 413 -20.02 -5.36 89.65
CA VAL A 413 -18.88 -4.91 88.82
C VAL A 413 -19.07 -5.34 87.37
N MET A 414 -19.52 -6.58 87.13
CA MET A 414 -19.75 -7.10 85.79
C MET A 414 -20.88 -6.34 85.07
N SER A 415 -21.96 -6.00 85.77
CA SER A 415 -23.06 -5.18 85.23
C SER A 415 -22.60 -3.75 84.90
N ARG A 416 -21.78 -3.13 85.76
CA ARG A 416 -21.22 -1.79 85.49
C ARG A 416 -20.29 -1.73 84.29
N VAL A 417 -19.63 -2.83 83.94
CA VAL A 417 -18.71 -2.88 82.80
C VAL A 417 -19.42 -3.34 81.53
N MET A 418 -20.31 -4.33 81.61
CA MET A 418 -20.98 -4.89 80.43
C MET A 418 -21.96 -3.92 79.78
N VAL A 419 -22.75 -3.17 80.55
CA VAL A 419 -23.77 -2.27 79.98
C VAL A 419 -23.16 -1.19 79.07
N PRO A 420 -22.17 -0.38 79.51
CA PRO A 420 -21.56 0.62 78.62
C PRO A 420 -20.77 0.02 77.46
N PHE A 421 -20.22 -1.20 77.62
CA PHE A 421 -19.57 -1.91 76.54
C PHE A 421 -20.58 -2.36 75.47
N GLN A 422 -21.73 -2.90 75.90
CA GLN A 422 -22.80 -3.32 75.01
C GLN A 422 -23.41 -2.13 74.25
N ASP A 423 -23.61 -0.99 74.91
CA ASP A 423 -24.09 0.24 74.27
C ASP A 423 -23.08 0.78 73.25
N MET A 424 -21.79 0.72 73.56
CA MET A 424 -20.73 1.13 72.62
C MET A 424 -20.69 0.23 71.38
N VAL A 425 -20.86 -1.08 71.55
CA VAL A 425 -20.88 -2.05 70.45
C VAL A 425 -22.12 -1.88 69.59
N MET A 426 -23.31 -1.70 70.20
CA MET A 426 -24.54 -1.44 69.46
C MET A 426 -24.50 -0.12 68.70
N GLY A 427 -23.96 0.95 69.29
CA GLY A 427 -23.78 2.23 68.60
C GLY A 427 -22.83 2.15 67.40
N ARG A 428 -21.74 1.37 67.52
CA ARG A 428 -20.82 1.09 66.40
C ARG A 428 -21.50 0.28 65.29
N LEU A 429 -22.32 -0.71 65.64
CA LEU A 429 -23.07 -1.52 64.67
C LEU A 429 -24.10 -0.69 63.91
N GLN A 430 -24.88 0.14 64.60
CA GLN A 430 -25.84 1.05 63.94
C GLN A 430 -25.14 2.05 63.02
N SER A 431 -24.03 2.64 63.47
CA SER A 431 -23.23 3.54 62.63
C SER A 431 -22.68 2.85 61.37
N MET A 432 -22.30 1.58 61.49
CA MET A 432 -21.81 0.79 60.35
C MET A 432 -22.94 0.46 59.38
N GLU A 433 -24.11 0.08 59.90
CA GLU A 433 -25.32 -0.20 59.12
C GLU A 433 -25.76 1.03 58.32
N GLU A 434 -25.86 2.21 58.95
CA GLU A 434 -26.24 3.46 58.28
C GLU A 434 -25.25 3.86 57.17
N ASN A 435 -23.94 3.69 57.41
CA ASN A 435 -22.92 3.98 56.40
C ASN A 435 -22.99 3.01 55.23
N MET A 436 -23.20 1.73 55.49
CA MET A 436 -23.31 0.70 54.46
C MET A 436 -24.58 0.92 53.62
N GLN A 437 -25.68 1.35 54.25
CA GLN A 437 -26.94 1.65 53.56
C GLN A 437 -26.82 2.89 52.67
N ARG A 438 -26.16 3.96 53.13
CA ARG A 438 -25.84 5.14 52.29
C ARG A 438 -24.92 4.81 51.12
N GLN A 439 -23.94 3.93 51.32
CA GLN A 439 -23.09 3.47 50.22
C GLN A 439 -23.90 2.66 49.21
N LEU A 440 -24.82 1.81 49.65
CA LEU A 440 -25.67 1.03 48.75
C LEU A 440 -26.57 1.94 47.88
N GLU A 441 -27.21 2.95 48.50
CA GLU A 441 -28.06 3.91 47.80
C GLU A 441 -27.28 4.73 46.76
N THR A 442 -26.12 5.26 47.13
CA THR A 442 -25.26 6.03 46.20
C THR A 442 -24.72 5.19 45.05
N THR A 443 -24.37 3.92 45.31
CA THR A 443 -23.92 2.99 44.25
C THR A 443 -25.07 2.64 43.31
N GLN A 444 -26.26 2.38 43.84
CA GLN A 444 -27.45 2.06 43.05
C GLN A 444 -27.88 3.25 42.17
N GLU A 445 -27.82 4.48 42.68
CA GLU A 445 -28.13 5.70 41.95
C GLU A 445 -27.11 5.98 40.83
N ALA A 446 -25.82 5.76 41.09
CA ALA A 446 -24.76 5.85 40.07
C ALA A 446 -24.91 4.79 38.96
N ILE A 447 -25.30 3.56 39.31
CA ILE A 447 -25.57 2.50 38.32
C ILE A 447 -26.79 2.86 37.46
N SER A 448 -27.87 3.37 38.07
CA SER A 448 -29.06 3.83 37.34
C SER A 448 -28.73 4.95 36.35
N GLN A 449 -27.95 5.96 36.77
CA GLN A 449 -27.53 7.05 35.88
C GLN A 449 -26.62 6.58 34.73
N ARG A 450 -25.73 5.60 34.96
CA ARG A 450 -24.91 5.02 33.90
C ARG A 450 -25.74 4.23 32.88
N MET A 451 -26.76 3.50 33.36
CA MET A 451 -27.71 2.80 32.47
C MET A 451 -28.47 3.79 31.60
N ASP A 452 -29.00 4.87 32.18
CA ASP A 452 -29.74 5.89 31.43
C ASP A 452 -28.84 6.59 30.40
N PHE A 453 -27.61 6.95 30.76
CA PHE A 453 -26.67 7.57 29.82
C PHE A 453 -26.25 6.63 28.69
N SER A 454 -25.95 5.36 29.02
CA SER A 454 -25.62 4.33 28.04
C SER A 454 -26.79 4.07 27.09
N GLN A 455 -28.01 3.99 27.61
CA GLN A 455 -29.22 3.80 26.83
C GLN A 455 -29.49 5.00 25.92
N VAL A 456 -29.32 6.24 26.41
CA VAL A 456 -29.46 7.46 25.59
C VAL A 456 -28.38 7.53 24.50
N SER A 457 -27.14 7.18 24.81
CA SER A 457 -26.04 7.14 23.83
C SER A 457 -26.28 6.08 22.74
N LEU A 458 -26.74 4.89 23.12
CA LEU A 458 -27.17 3.85 22.19
C LEU A 458 -28.35 4.32 21.34
N LEU A 459 -29.36 4.96 21.92
CA LEU A 459 -30.51 5.47 21.19
C LEU A 459 -30.13 6.59 20.20
N GLN A 460 -29.22 7.49 20.59
CA GLN A 460 -28.67 8.52 19.70
C GLN A 460 -27.87 7.91 18.56
N THR A 461 -27.07 6.87 18.83
CA THR A 461 -26.30 6.16 17.82
C THR A 461 -27.23 5.43 16.85
N VAL A 462 -28.25 4.74 17.34
CA VAL A 462 -29.28 4.07 16.53
C VAL A 462 -30.04 5.08 15.68
N ASN A 463 -30.47 6.22 16.25
CA ASN A 463 -31.13 7.29 15.50
C ASN A 463 -30.22 7.90 14.43
N ALA A 464 -28.94 8.12 14.73
CA ALA A 464 -27.98 8.61 13.74
C ALA A 464 -27.76 7.60 12.61
N CYS A 465 -27.65 6.30 12.94
CA CYS A 465 -27.58 5.22 11.96
C CYS A 465 -28.85 5.14 11.11
N GLN A 466 -30.04 5.33 11.69
CA GLN A 466 -31.32 5.31 10.99
C GLN A 466 -31.48 6.51 10.04
N VAL A 467 -31.04 7.71 10.46
CA VAL A 467 -30.97 8.89 9.58
C VAL A 467 -29.98 8.67 8.44
N LEU A 468 -28.83 8.04 8.70
CA LEU A 468 -27.88 7.69 7.64
C LEU A 468 -28.44 6.64 6.68
N LEU A 469 -29.15 5.62 7.19
CA LEU A 469 -29.84 4.62 6.38
C LEU A 469 -30.90 5.28 5.49
N HIS A 470 -31.72 6.17 6.02
CA HIS A 470 -32.72 6.89 5.24
C HIS A 470 -32.10 7.85 4.21
N LYS A 471 -30.95 8.47 4.53
CA LYS A 471 -30.20 9.26 3.55
C LYS A 471 -29.54 8.40 2.48
N LEU A 472 -29.08 7.21 2.84
CA LEU A 472 -28.53 6.24 1.90
C LEU A 472 -29.63 5.76 0.95
N ASP A 473 -30.81 5.44 1.47
CA ASP A 473 -31.97 4.98 0.70
C ASP A 473 -32.49 6.09 -0.24
N SER A 474 -32.63 7.32 0.28
CA SER A 474 -32.96 8.50 -0.55
C SER A 474 -31.89 8.81 -1.62
N SER A 475 -30.61 8.62 -1.29
CA SER A 475 -29.52 8.77 -2.25
C SER A 475 -29.55 7.65 -3.29
N GLN A 476 -29.87 6.43 -2.90
CA GLN A 476 -30.01 5.28 -3.80
C GLN A 476 -31.19 5.48 -4.74
N GLU A 477 -32.32 5.99 -4.25
CA GLU A 477 -33.48 6.35 -5.06
C GLU A 477 -33.16 7.48 -6.05
N THR A 478 -32.41 8.50 -5.61
CA THR A 478 -31.93 9.58 -6.49
C THR A 478 -30.98 9.05 -7.57
N VAL A 479 -30.10 8.10 -7.22
CA VAL A 479 -29.19 7.45 -8.18
C VAL A 479 -29.98 6.58 -9.15
N MET A 480 -30.95 5.78 -8.68
CA MET A 480 -31.84 5.00 -9.55
C MET A 480 -32.64 5.88 -10.49
N GLN A 481 -33.19 7.00 -10.00
CA GLN A 481 -33.94 7.94 -10.83
C GLN A 481 -33.05 8.60 -11.90
N LYS A 482 -31.79 8.94 -11.55
CA LYS A 482 -30.80 9.42 -12.53
C LYS A 482 -30.40 8.34 -13.52
N MET A 483 -30.28 7.10 -13.08
CA MET A 483 -29.97 5.95 -13.92
C MET A 483 -31.11 5.65 -14.88
N ASP A 484 -32.37 5.74 -14.44
CA ASP A 484 -33.55 5.62 -15.30
C ASP A 484 -33.66 6.79 -16.28
N THR A 485 -33.29 8.00 -15.85
CA THR A 485 -33.22 9.16 -16.74
C THR A 485 -32.13 8.96 -17.80
N GLN A 486 -30.94 8.51 -17.40
CA GLN A 486 -29.85 8.20 -18.34
C GLN A 486 -30.21 7.05 -19.26
N LYS A 487 -30.84 5.99 -18.74
CA LYS A 487 -31.36 4.88 -19.52
C LYS A 487 -32.38 5.37 -20.55
N SER A 488 -33.31 6.24 -20.17
CA SER A 488 -34.26 6.83 -21.13
C SER A 488 -33.59 7.71 -22.20
N ILE A 489 -32.49 8.38 -21.86
CA ILE A 489 -31.69 9.15 -22.81
C ILE A 489 -30.96 8.21 -23.77
N VAL A 490 -30.39 7.11 -23.25
CA VAL A 490 -29.73 6.06 -24.05
C VAL A 490 -30.75 5.36 -24.94
N ASP A 491 -31.93 4.99 -24.43
CA ASP A 491 -33.01 4.38 -25.20
C ASP A 491 -33.47 5.32 -26.32
N ARG A 492 -33.62 6.63 -26.04
CA ARG A 492 -33.88 7.65 -27.08
C ARG A 492 -32.73 7.80 -28.08
N MET A 493 -31.48 7.70 -27.64
CA MET A 493 -30.34 7.69 -28.55
C MET A 493 -30.32 6.42 -29.40
N VAL A 494 -30.67 5.26 -28.85
CA VAL A 494 -30.77 3.98 -29.57
C VAL A 494 -31.93 4.01 -30.55
N GLU A 495 -33.08 4.59 -30.20
CA GLU A 495 -34.19 4.84 -31.13
C GLU A 495 -33.79 5.85 -32.21
N SER A 496 -33.11 6.93 -31.84
CA SER A 496 -32.60 7.91 -32.80
C SER A 496 -31.52 7.32 -33.70
N TYR A 497 -30.68 6.41 -33.18
CA TYR A 497 -29.64 5.73 -33.94
C TYR A 497 -30.25 4.64 -34.82
N SER A 498 -31.28 3.94 -34.36
CA SER A 498 -32.03 2.98 -35.17
C SER A 498 -32.77 3.71 -36.30
N GLY A 499 -33.38 4.86 -36.02
CA GLY A 499 -33.98 5.73 -37.04
C GLY A 499 -32.93 6.35 -37.96
N LEU A 500 -31.73 6.69 -37.46
CA LEU A 500 -30.62 7.16 -38.29
C LEU A 500 -30.08 6.01 -39.15
N VAL A 501 -29.97 4.80 -38.62
CA VAL A 501 -29.56 3.60 -39.35
C VAL A 501 -30.61 3.24 -40.39
N GLU A 502 -31.90 3.35 -40.10
CA GLU A 502 -32.98 3.15 -41.09
C GLU A 502 -32.99 4.27 -42.16
N ASN A 503 -32.68 5.50 -41.77
CA ASN A 503 -32.47 6.61 -42.71
C ASN A 503 -31.18 6.47 -43.52
N ILE A 504 -30.12 5.90 -42.95
CA ILE A 504 -28.86 5.60 -43.62
C ILE A 504 -29.02 4.38 -44.50
N ASP A 505 -29.78 3.37 -44.12
CA ASP A 505 -30.08 2.18 -44.92
C ASP A 505 -31.00 2.56 -46.07
N SER A 506 -32.03 3.39 -45.84
CA SER A 506 -32.85 3.94 -46.93
C SER A 506 -32.08 4.94 -47.80
N ALA A 507 -31.20 5.78 -47.23
CA ALA A 507 -30.32 6.64 -48.02
C ALA A 507 -29.23 5.84 -48.74
N SER A 508 -28.76 4.74 -48.18
CA SER A 508 -27.78 3.81 -48.75
C SER A 508 -28.43 2.99 -49.85
N ASP A 509 -29.68 2.57 -49.70
CA ASP A 509 -30.47 1.91 -50.74
C ASP A 509 -30.84 2.89 -51.85
N ASN A 510 -31.17 4.14 -51.52
CA ASN A 510 -31.36 5.20 -52.51
C ASN A 510 -30.03 5.56 -53.21
N THR A 511 -28.92 5.58 -52.49
CA THR A 511 -27.59 5.85 -53.05
C THR A 511 -27.11 4.66 -53.86
N LYS A 512 -27.41 3.43 -53.46
CA LYS A 512 -27.10 2.17 -54.16
C LYS A 512 -28.00 2.02 -55.37
N SER A 513 -29.26 2.43 -55.32
CA SER A 513 -30.15 2.52 -56.49
C SER A 513 -29.66 3.60 -57.45
N ALA A 514 -29.28 4.78 -56.96
CA ALA A 514 -28.70 5.84 -57.78
C ALA A 514 -27.32 5.47 -58.34
N LEU A 515 -26.50 4.74 -57.59
CA LEU A 515 -25.22 4.18 -58.05
C LEU A 515 -25.46 3.06 -59.05
N LEU A 516 -26.44 2.19 -58.82
CA LEU A 516 -26.81 1.14 -59.75
C LEU A 516 -27.37 1.74 -61.04
N ASP A 517 -28.17 2.79 -60.98
CA ASP A 517 -28.65 3.51 -62.16
C ASP A 517 -27.52 4.28 -62.86
N THR A 518 -26.59 4.88 -62.10
CA THR A 518 -25.40 5.55 -62.66
C THR A 518 -24.46 4.52 -63.29
N VAL A 519 -24.27 3.36 -62.66
CA VAL A 519 -23.45 2.25 -63.15
C VAL A 519 -24.15 1.57 -64.32
N ASN A 520 -25.48 1.42 -64.34
CA ASN A 520 -26.20 0.89 -65.50
C ASN A 520 -26.16 1.88 -66.66
N THR A 521 -26.31 3.18 -66.40
CA THR A 521 -26.25 4.23 -67.43
C THR A 521 -24.81 4.35 -67.96
N SER A 522 -23.81 4.29 -67.09
CA SER A 522 -22.40 4.30 -67.45
C SER A 522 -21.99 3.00 -68.16
N SER A 523 -22.48 1.84 -67.72
CA SER A 523 -22.28 0.54 -68.35
C SER A 523 -22.95 0.48 -69.72
N GLN A 524 -24.18 0.99 -69.88
CA GLN A 524 -24.84 1.11 -71.18
C GLN A 524 -24.15 2.12 -72.10
N ALA A 525 -23.65 3.24 -71.56
CA ALA A 525 -22.85 4.20 -72.33
C ALA A 525 -21.49 3.61 -72.73
N MET A 526 -20.87 2.82 -71.86
CA MET A 526 -19.61 2.13 -72.10
C MET A 526 -19.80 0.95 -73.05
N LEU A 527 -20.91 0.22 -72.97
CA LEU A 527 -21.30 -0.81 -73.94
C LEU A 527 -21.65 -0.19 -75.29
N LYS A 528 -22.33 0.97 -75.34
CA LYS A 528 -22.51 1.71 -76.60
C LYS A 528 -21.20 2.22 -77.18
N LYS A 529 -20.28 2.70 -76.34
CA LYS A 529 -18.93 3.07 -76.78
C LYS A 529 -18.11 1.86 -77.19
N LEU A 530 -18.26 0.72 -76.52
CA LEU A 530 -17.56 -0.52 -76.85
C LEU A 530 -18.11 -1.09 -78.15
N ASP A 531 -19.43 -1.04 -78.36
CA ASP A 531 -20.09 -1.45 -79.59
C ASP A 531 -19.73 -0.48 -80.73
N SER A 532 -19.69 0.84 -80.48
CA SER A 532 -19.18 1.80 -81.47
C SER A 532 -17.69 1.60 -81.76
N THR A 533 -16.88 1.28 -80.75
CA THR A 533 -15.44 1.01 -80.90
C THR A 533 -15.22 -0.34 -81.59
N GLN A 534 -16.07 -1.33 -81.36
CA GLN A 534 -16.05 -2.63 -82.02
C GLN A 534 -16.54 -2.52 -83.46
N GLN A 535 -17.52 -1.65 -83.73
CA GLN A 535 -18.02 -1.32 -85.06
C GLN A 535 -17.00 -0.48 -85.84
N ASP A 536 -16.30 0.45 -85.18
CA ASP A 536 -15.17 1.21 -85.71
C ASP A 536 -13.95 0.30 -85.90
N LEU A 537 -13.69 -0.65 -85.02
CA LEU A 537 -12.65 -1.67 -85.19
C LEU A 537 -13.01 -2.64 -86.31
N LEU A 538 -14.28 -3.02 -86.48
CA LEU A 538 -14.73 -3.83 -87.61
C LEU A 538 -14.61 -3.04 -88.92
N LYS A 539 -14.92 -1.75 -88.91
CA LYS A 539 -14.74 -0.84 -90.05
C LYS A 539 -13.27 -0.63 -90.36
N GLN A 540 -12.43 -0.41 -89.36
CA GLN A 540 -10.98 -0.32 -89.47
C GLN A 540 -10.36 -1.66 -89.85
N THR A 541 -10.96 -2.79 -89.45
CA THR A 541 -10.56 -4.14 -89.88
C THR A 541 -10.98 -4.37 -91.32
N HIS A 542 -12.12 -3.85 -91.79
CA HIS A 542 -12.54 -3.90 -93.19
C HIS A 542 -11.68 -3.00 -94.08
N GLU A 543 -11.34 -1.80 -93.61
CA GLU A 543 -10.40 -0.89 -94.25
C GLU A 543 -8.98 -1.47 -94.25
N SER A 544 -8.57 -2.14 -93.15
CA SER A 544 -7.31 -2.88 -93.06
C SER A 544 -7.33 -4.13 -93.94
N HIS A 545 -8.47 -4.80 -94.14
CA HIS A 545 -8.62 -5.90 -95.09
C HIS A 545 -8.56 -5.41 -96.54
N ALA A 546 -9.12 -4.23 -96.85
CA ALA A 546 -9.01 -3.59 -98.16
C ALA A 546 -7.58 -3.12 -98.44
N VAL A 547 -6.89 -2.59 -97.43
CA VAL A 547 -5.45 -2.26 -97.48
C VAL A 547 -4.62 -3.53 -97.60
N LEU A 548 -4.92 -4.60 -96.88
CA LEU A 548 -4.24 -5.90 -96.99
C LEU A 548 -4.50 -6.56 -98.34
N GLN A 549 -5.67 -6.38 -98.94
CA GLN A 549 -5.97 -6.85 -100.30
C GLN A 549 -5.21 -6.01 -101.35
N GLY A 550 -5.07 -4.71 -101.12
CA GLY A 550 -4.20 -3.83 -101.90
C GLY A 550 -2.72 -4.18 -101.74
N VAL A 551 -2.27 -4.51 -100.52
CA VAL A 551 -0.92 -5.00 -100.22
C VAL A 551 -0.70 -6.39 -100.80
N ALA A 552 -1.70 -7.28 -100.82
CA ALA A 552 -1.62 -8.60 -101.45
C ALA A 552 -1.55 -8.50 -102.98
N GLN A 553 -2.29 -7.59 -103.61
CA GLN A 553 -2.16 -7.29 -105.04
C GLN A 553 -0.78 -6.68 -105.37
N THR A 554 -0.29 -5.79 -104.49
CA THR A 554 1.04 -5.18 -104.63
C THR A 554 2.16 -6.20 -104.38
N GLN A 555 2.01 -7.10 -103.41
CA GLN A 555 2.91 -8.22 -103.13
C GLN A 555 2.88 -9.26 -104.25
N THR A 556 1.74 -9.49 -104.91
CA THR A 556 1.68 -10.40 -106.08
C THR A 556 2.37 -9.79 -107.31
N SER A 557 2.27 -8.46 -107.47
CA SER A 557 3.02 -7.71 -108.49
C SER A 557 4.52 -7.64 -108.18
N LEU A 558 4.87 -7.47 -106.90
CA LEU A 558 6.25 -7.50 -106.42
C LEU A 558 6.84 -8.91 -106.52
N ALA A 559 6.08 -9.96 -106.21
CA ALA A 559 6.46 -11.36 -106.34
C ALA A 559 6.72 -11.72 -107.81
N LYS A 560 5.90 -11.25 -108.76
CA LYS A 560 6.20 -11.41 -110.21
C LYS A 560 7.46 -10.66 -110.66
N LYS A 561 7.78 -9.51 -110.05
CA LYS A 561 9.03 -8.77 -110.32
C LYS A 561 10.25 -9.37 -109.60
N VAL A 562 10.03 -10.01 -108.46
CA VAL A 562 11.05 -10.72 -107.69
C VAL A 562 11.33 -12.07 -108.34
N ASP A 563 10.35 -12.80 -108.85
CA ASP A 563 10.54 -14.05 -109.59
C ASP A 563 11.31 -13.83 -110.90
N SER A 564 11.04 -12.74 -111.64
CA SER A 564 11.82 -12.39 -112.82
C SER A 564 13.23 -11.87 -112.49
N GLY A 565 13.42 -11.25 -111.32
CA GLY A 565 14.74 -10.91 -110.78
C GLY A 565 15.50 -12.12 -110.23
N ASN A 566 14.79 -13.11 -109.70
CA ASN A 566 15.34 -14.32 -109.09
C ASN A 566 15.79 -15.30 -110.19
N GLU A 567 15.05 -15.45 -111.29
CA GLU A 567 15.54 -16.18 -112.48
C GLU A 567 16.81 -15.55 -113.08
N PHE A 568 16.89 -14.21 -113.12
CA PHE A 568 18.07 -13.50 -113.61
C PHE A 568 19.28 -13.67 -112.67
N THR A 569 19.05 -13.63 -111.36
CA THR A 569 20.10 -13.78 -110.34
C THR A 569 20.57 -15.25 -110.23
N GLN A 570 19.66 -16.21 -110.37
CA GLN A 570 19.95 -17.64 -110.38
C GLN A 570 20.75 -18.06 -111.62
N ARG A 571 20.50 -17.47 -112.81
CA ARG A 571 21.38 -17.66 -113.99
C ARG A 571 22.79 -17.13 -113.76
N ARG A 572 22.96 -15.93 -113.16
CA ARG A 572 24.31 -15.39 -112.85
C ARG A 572 25.02 -16.19 -111.76
N LEU A 573 24.30 -16.73 -110.78
CA LEU A 573 24.87 -17.60 -109.74
C LEU A 573 25.38 -18.92 -110.32
N VAL A 574 24.63 -19.56 -111.23
CA VAL A 574 25.08 -20.78 -111.92
C VAL A 574 26.30 -20.50 -112.81
N GLU A 575 26.34 -19.38 -113.54
CA GLU A 575 27.53 -18.98 -114.32
C GLU A 575 28.75 -18.69 -113.42
N MET A 576 28.54 -18.07 -112.26
CA MET A 576 29.58 -17.81 -111.28
C MET A 576 30.09 -19.09 -110.60
N GLU A 577 29.20 -20.02 -110.25
CA GLU A 577 29.52 -21.33 -109.69
C GLU A 577 30.31 -22.20 -110.68
N THR A 578 29.94 -22.16 -111.97
CA THR A 578 30.69 -22.85 -113.04
C THR A 578 32.09 -22.25 -113.24
N CYS A 579 32.22 -20.91 -113.13
CA CYS A 579 33.50 -20.21 -113.23
C CYS A 579 34.41 -20.46 -112.01
N ILE A 580 33.83 -20.49 -110.80
CA ILE A 580 34.54 -20.81 -109.56
C ILE A 580 34.96 -22.29 -109.56
N GLY A 581 34.07 -23.20 -109.95
CA GLY A 581 34.38 -24.63 -110.05
C GLY A 581 35.54 -24.90 -111.01
N LYS A 582 35.58 -24.22 -112.17
CA LYS A 582 36.70 -24.33 -113.12
C LYS A 582 38.02 -23.80 -112.52
N LYS A 583 38.00 -22.65 -111.84
CA LYS A 583 39.20 -22.11 -111.18
C LYS A 583 39.68 -22.96 -110.00
N VAL A 584 38.77 -23.55 -109.22
CA VAL A 584 39.10 -24.44 -108.11
C VAL A 584 39.69 -25.75 -108.65
N SER A 585 39.18 -26.28 -109.77
CA SER A 585 39.77 -27.43 -110.45
C SER A 585 41.18 -27.12 -110.97
N ASP A 586 41.37 -25.98 -111.64
CA ASP A 586 42.69 -25.58 -112.16
C ASP A 586 43.72 -25.36 -111.05
N VAL A 587 43.30 -24.79 -109.91
CA VAL A 587 44.15 -24.63 -108.71
C VAL A 587 44.41 -25.98 -108.04
N GLY A 588 43.42 -26.87 -107.97
CA GLY A 588 43.57 -28.23 -107.45
C GLY A 588 44.59 -29.04 -108.25
N ASP A 589 44.52 -28.99 -109.58
CA ASP A 589 45.45 -29.70 -110.47
C ASP A 589 46.87 -29.11 -110.43
N SER A 590 47.00 -27.80 -110.16
CA SER A 590 48.28 -27.13 -109.96
C SER A 590 48.91 -27.49 -108.60
N LEU A 591 48.09 -27.53 -107.54
CA LEU A 591 48.51 -27.91 -106.19
C LEU A 591 48.88 -29.39 -106.11
N ALA A 592 48.10 -30.27 -106.74
CA ALA A 592 48.40 -31.70 -106.83
C ALA A 592 49.75 -31.92 -107.53
N ARG A 593 50.00 -31.27 -108.67
CA ARG A 593 51.31 -31.35 -109.37
C ARG A 593 52.48 -30.84 -108.53
N SER A 594 52.29 -29.74 -107.79
CA SER A 594 53.30 -29.18 -106.87
C SER A 594 53.59 -30.13 -105.69
N GLN A 595 52.55 -30.76 -105.14
CA GLN A 595 52.67 -31.72 -104.05
C GLN A 595 53.37 -33.01 -104.50
N THR A 596 53.06 -33.54 -105.69
CA THR A 596 53.75 -34.72 -106.25
C THR A 596 55.23 -34.42 -106.50
N MET A 597 55.56 -33.26 -107.07
CA MET A 597 56.96 -32.85 -107.27
C MET A 597 57.73 -32.66 -105.96
N SER A 598 57.08 -32.13 -104.91
CA SER A 598 57.70 -31.98 -103.59
C SER A 598 57.92 -33.34 -102.93
N SER A 599 56.93 -34.24 -103.03
CA SER A 599 57.00 -35.61 -102.50
C SER A 599 58.07 -36.45 -103.20
N GLU A 600 58.24 -36.33 -104.52
CA GLU A 600 59.32 -37.00 -105.26
C GLU A 600 60.69 -36.49 -104.84
N LYS A 601 60.88 -35.18 -104.67
CA LYS A 601 62.15 -34.62 -104.17
C LYS A 601 62.49 -35.11 -102.77
N VAL A 602 61.51 -35.25 -101.88
CA VAL A 602 61.71 -35.78 -100.52
C VAL A 602 62.05 -37.28 -100.58
N LEU A 603 61.37 -38.06 -101.43
CA LEU A 603 61.66 -39.48 -101.61
C LEU A 603 63.05 -39.73 -102.22
N ASP A 604 63.49 -38.90 -103.17
CA ASP A 604 64.82 -38.99 -103.76
C ASP A 604 65.91 -38.59 -102.75
N SER A 605 65.67 -37.57 -101.91
CA SER A 605 66.56 -37.23 -100.80
C SER A 605 66.68 -38.39 -99.80
N LEU A 606 65.55 -38.98 -99.39
CA LEU A 606 65.53 -40.13 -98.48
C LEU A 606 66.22 -41.36 -99.07
N ARG A 607 66.07 -41.62 -100.38
CA ARG A 607 66.79 -42.70 -101.06
C ARG A 607 68.30 -42.47 -101.05
N ASN A 608 68.75 -41.25 -101.31
CA ASN A 608 70.16 -40.90 -101.29
C ASN A 608 70.75 -40.99 -99.87
N ASP A 609 69.99 -40.57 -98.85
CA ASP A 609 70.36 -40.67 -97.45
C ASP A 609 70.43 -42.14 -97.00
N LEU A 610 69.48 -43.00 -97.43
CA LEU A 610 69.51 -44.44 -97.18
C LEU A 610 70.67 -45.15 -97.88
N ALA A 611 70.99 -44.75 -99.12
CA ALA A 611 72.13 -45.30 -99.86
C ALA A 611 73.46 -44.94 -99.18
N THR A 612 73.60 -43.69 -98.72
CA THR A 612 74.79 -43.27 -97.94
C THR A 612 74.87 -43.95 -96.57
N LEU A 613 73.74 -44.18 -95.89
CA LEU A 613 73.71 -44.97 -94.66
C LEU A 613 74.08 -46.44 -94.87
N ALA A 614 73.65 -47.04 -95.98
CA ALA A 614 74.03 -48.41 -96.34
C ALA A 614 75.53 -48.51 -96.67
N GLU A 615 76.09 -47.50 -97.35
CA GLU A 615 77.52 -47.43 -97.65
C GLU A 615 78.37 -47.23 -96.37
N GLN A 616 77.91 -46.38 -95.44
CA GLN A 616 78.51 -46.24 -94.11
C GLN A 616 78.39 -47.52 -93.27
N GLY A 617 77.26 -48.21 -93.35
CA GLY A 617 77.03 -49.50 -92.68
C GLY A 617 77.99 -50.58 -93.19
N ASN A 618 78.15 -50.71 -94.51
CA ASN A 618 79.10 -51.64 -95.11
C ASN A 618 80.55 -51.30 -94.73
N ALA A 619 80.94 -50.02 -94.74
CA ALA A 619 82.27 -49.60 -94.29
C ALA A 619 82.53 -49.92 -92.81
N MET A 620 81.49 -49.86 -91.96
CA MET A 620 81.57 -50.20 -90.55
C MET A 620 81.66 -51.72 -90.33
N VAL A 621 80.93 -52.51 -91.12
CA VAL A 621 81.03 -53.99 -91.13
C VAL A 621 82.42 -54.42 -91.58
N ASP A 622 82.97 -53.84 -92.66
CA ASP A 622 84.34 -54.10 -93.13
C ASP A 622 85.40 -53.73 -92.08
N ALA A 623 85.21 -52.63 -91.34
CA ALA A 623 86.08 -52.25 -90.23
C ALA A 623 85.96 -53.21 -89.03
N THR A 624 84.77 -53.77 -88.81
CA THR A 624 84.49 -54.71 -87.72
C THR A 624 85.01 -56.11 -88.04
N GLU A 625 84.89 -56.61 -89.27
CA GLU A 625 85.50 -57.87 -89.73
C GLU A 625 87.03 -57.80 -89.74
N LYS A 626 87.62 -56.66 -90.12
CA LYS A 626 89.07 -56.42 -89.98
C LYS A 626 89.54 -56.37 -88.52
N SER A 627 88.67 -56.00 -87.59
CA SER A 627 89.00 -56.00 -86.16
C SER A 627 88.82 -57.39 -85.54
N ALA A 628 87.83 -58.17 -86.00
CA ALA A 628 87.56 -59.54 -85.52
C ALA A 628 88.62 -60.56 -86.01
N SER A 629 89.14 -60.40 -87.23
CA SER A 629 90.21 -61.26 -87.77
C SER A 629 91.60 -61.06 -87.11
N VAL A 630 91.76 -60.01 -86.29
CA VAL A 630 92.99 -59.76 -85.50
C VAL A 630 92.92 -60.42 -84.11
N GLN A 631 91.79 -61.01 -83.72
CA GLN A 631 91.57 -61.59 -82.38
C GLN A 631 91.41 -63.13 -82.32
N GLU A 632 91.57 -63.87 -83.42
CA GLU A 632 91.67 -65.34 -83.43
C GLU A 632 93.03 -65.85 -83.97
N LEU A 633 94.10 -65.43 -83.29
CA LEU A 633 95.40 -66.11 -83.27
C LEU A 633 95.61 -66.76 -81.90
#